data_AF-A0A5C6LP78-F1
#
_entry.id   AF-A0A5C6LP78-F1
#
_cell.length_a   1.000
_cell.length_b   1.000
_cell.length_c   1.000
_cell.angle_alpha   90.00
_cell.angle_beta   90.00
_cell.angle_gamma   90.00
#
_symmetry.space_group_name_H-M   'P 1'
#
loop_
_entity.id
_entity.type
_entity.pdbx_description
1 polymer ?
#
loop_
_entity_poly.entity_id
_entity_poly.type
_entity_poly.pdbx_seq_one_letter_code
_entity_poly.pdbx_strand_id
1 'polypeptide(L)'
;MENYLGEIRLFPYTQIPKGWTSCSGQTLPIAQNQALFALLGVYYGGNGTTNFMLPNLNGRAIVGTGQSTSGSVYNIGQASGTESVTLLTNNLAPHSHPVKVNVSYDQGSPNTNYFGNANTPSSPTQPGQTPVR
;
A
#
# COMPACT_ATOMS: atom_id res chain seq x y z
N MET A 1 -1.94 22.38 -22.31
CA MET A 1 -1.65 20.95 -22.11
C MET A 1 -2.69 20.20 -22.90
N GLU A 2 -2.26 19.47 -23.92
CA GLU A 2 -3.17 18.59 -24.65
C GLU A 2 -3.49 17.37 -23.78
N ASN A 3 -4.72 16.91 -23.83
CA ASN A 3 -5.19 15.74 -23.11
C ASN A 3 -5.92 14.82 -24.09
N TYR A 4 -5.76 13.51 -23.90
CA TYR A 4 -6.52 12.54 -24.68
C TYR A 4 -7.86 12.27 -24.01
N LEU A 5 -8.89 11.99 -24.82
CA LEU A 5 -10.15 11.50 -24.28
C LEU A 5 -9.92 10.14 -23.62
N GLY A 6 -10.43 9.97 -22.39
CA GLY A 6 -10.20 8.75 -21.60
C GLY A 6 -8.88 8.72 -20.82
N GLU A 7 -8.07 9.79 -20.87
CA GLU A 7 -6.89 9.92 -20.03
C GLU A 7 -7.27 9.99 -18.53
N ILE A 8 -6.52 9.29 -17.68
CA ILE A 8 -6.62 9.38 -16.23
C ILE A 8 -5.40 10.12 -15.70
N ARG A 9 -5.61 11.13 -14.86
CA ARG A 9 -4.55 11.93 -14.26
C ARG A 9 -4.84 12.24 -12.80
N LEU A 10 -3.79 12.26 -11.99
CA LEU A 10 -3.87 12.71 -10.61
C LEU A 10 -3.81 14.23 -10.54
N PHE A 11 -4.69 14.82 -9.74
CA PHE A 11 -4.71 16.25 -9.47
C PHE A 11 -4.47 16.48 -7.97
N PRO A 12 -3.56 17.41 -7.59
CA PRO A 12 -3.27 17.69 -6.18
C PRO A 12 -4.30 18.63 -5.52
N TYR A 13 -5.40 18.94 -6.19
CA TYR A 13 -6.41 19.91 -5.76
C TYR A 13 -7.82 19.32 -5.93
N THR A 14 -8.78 19.91 -5.21
CA THR A 14 -10.18 19.41 -5.15
C THR A 14 -11.08 19.92 -6.27
N GLN A 15 -10.67 20.99 -6.98
CA GLN A 15 -11.43 21.54 -8.09
C GLN A 15 -11.16 20.74 -9.36
N ILE A 16 -12.20 20.21 -9.99
CA ILE A 16 -12.08 19.42 -11.22
C ILE A 16 -11.95 20.40 -12.41
N PRO A 17 -10.87 20.34 -13.21
CA PRO A 17 -10.72 21.22 -14.36
C PRO A 17 -11.82 21.00 -15.42
N LYS A 18 -12.12 22.02 -16.22
CA LYS A 18 -13.08 21.91 -17.32
C LYS A 18 -12.64 20.80 -18.29
N GLY A 19 -13.59 19.97 -18.71
CA GLY A 19 -13.34 18.83 -19.61
C GLY A 19 -12.86 17.56 -18.89
N TRP A 20 -12.71 17.62 -17.56
CA TRP A 20 -12.40 16.46 -16.72
C TRP A 20 -13.60 16.14 -15.82
N THR A 21 -13.62 14.92 -15.30
CA THR A 21 -14.53 14.51 -14.27
C THR A 21 -13.80 13.59 -13.30
N SER A 22 -14.21 13.58 -12.02
CA SER A 22 -13.56 12.73 -11.02
C SER A 22 -13.77 11.25 -11.35
N CYS A 23 -12.78 10.41 -11.08
CA CYS A 23 -12.92 8.96 -11.16
C CYS A 23 -13.57 8.42 -9.88
N SER A 24 -14.85 8.74 -9.66
CA SER A 24 -15.61 8.39 -8.45
C SER A 24 -16.68 7.33 -8.68
N GLY A 25 -16.61 6.57 -9.77
CA GLY A 25 -17.58 5.51 -10.05
C GLY A 25 -18.93 5.99 -10.58
N GLN A 26 -19.04 7.24 -11.04
CA GLN A 26 -20.32 7.76 -11.51
C GLN A 26 -20.82 7.05 -12.78
N THR A 27 -22.14 6.92 -12.87
CA THR A 27 -22.84 6.46 -14.07
C THR A 27 -23.05 7.62 -15.03
N LEU A 28 -22.63 7.47 -16.28
CA LEU A 28 -22.79 8.44 -17.34
C LEU A 28 -23.72 7.92 -18.44
N PRO A 29 -24.57 8.78 -19.01
CA PRO A 29 -25.40 8.41 -20.14
C PRO A 29 -24.57 8.35 -21.43
N ILE A 30 -24.79 7.29 -22.21
CA ILE A 30 -24.04 7.04 -23.47
C ILE A 30 -24.37 8.13 -24.51
N ALA A 31 -25.62 8.58 -24.56
CA ALA A 31 -26.08 9.56 -25.55
C ALA A 31 -25.26 10.87 -25.54
N GLN A 32 -24.77 11.30 -24.37
CA GLN A 32 -23.97 12.51 -24.21
C GLN A 32 -22.45 12.24 -24.20
N ASN A 33 -22.02 10.97 -24.15
CA ASN A 33 -20.63 10.59 -23.95
C ASN A 33 -20.18 9.46 -24.89
N GLN A 34 -20.70 9.45 -26.13
CA GLN A 34 -20.49 8.34 -27.08
C GLN A 34 -19.02 8.03 -27.33
N ALA A 35 -18.18 9.06 -27.51
CA ALA A 35 -16.75 8.87 -27.76
C ALA A 35 -16.02 8.29 -26.54
N LEU A 36 -16.41 8.67 -25.32
CA LEU A 36 -15.83 8.11 -24.09
C LEU A 36 -16.30 6.66 -23.86
N PHE A 37 -17.58 6.38 -24.15
CA PHE A 37 -18.12 5.03 -24.10
C PHE A 37 -17.43 4.10 -25.11
N ALA A 38 -17.10 4.58 -26.32
CA ALA A 38 -16.38 3.79 -27.31
C ALA A 38 -14.99 3.34 -26.82
N LEU A 39 -14.38 4.08 -25.88
CA LEU A 39 -13.09 3.73 -25.28
C LEU A 39 -13.22 2.84 -24.03
N LEU A 40 -14.18 3.15 -23.15
CA LEU A 40 -14.30 2.48 -21.85
C LEU A 40 -15.27 1.30 -21.84
N GLY A 41 -16.22 1.25 -22.78
CA GLY A 41 -17.31 0.29 -22.78
C GLY A 41 -18.01 0.21 -21.42
N VAL A 42 -18.18 -1.01 -20.91
CA VAL A 42 -18.76 -1.30 -19.60
C VAL A 42 -17.76 -1.89 -18.61
N TYR A 43 -16.45 -1.67 -18.81
CA TYR A 43 -15.41 -2.26 -17.94
C TYR A 43 -15.61 -1.94 -16.45
N TYR A 44 -16.20 -0.79 -16.13
CA TYR A 44 -16.46 -0.36 -14.76
C TYR A 44 -17.94 -0.45 -14.35
N GLY A 45 -18.79 -1.06 -15.19
CA GLY A 45 -20.22 -1.23 -14.96
C GLY A 45 -21.11 -0.41 -15.90
N GLY A 46 -22.40 -0.39 -15.59
CA GLY A 46 -23.48 0.13 -16.43
C GLY A 46 -24.10 -0.94 -17.33
N ASN A 47 -25.11 -0.55 -18.10
CA ASN A 47 -25.91 -1.48 -18.91
C ASN A 47 -25.47 -1.60 -20.37
N GLY A 48 -24.54 -0.75 -20.82
CA GLY A 48 -23.99 -0.77 -22.18
C GLY A 48 -24.96 -0.34 -23.28
N THR A 49 -26.18 0.08 -22.93
CA THR A 49 -27.21 0.50 -23.89
C THR A 49 -27.60 1.97 -23.69
N THR A 50 -27.88 2.37 -22.46
CA THR A 50 -28.20 3.75 -22.11
C THR A 50 -27.13 4.41 -21.24
N ASN A 51 -26.35 3.61 -20.51
CA ASN A 51 -25.33 4.10 -19.61
C ASN A 51 -24.10 3.19 -19.50
N PHE A 52 -23.03 3.78 -18.99
CA PHE A 52 -21.79 3.13 -18.58
C PHE A 52 -21.27 3.81 -17.31
N MET A 53 -20.33 3.17 -16.63
CA MET A 53 -19.74 3.72 -15.41
C MET A 53 -18.28 4.11 -15.64
N LEU A 54 -17.83 5.12 -14.91
CA LEU A 54 -16.41 5.47 -14.82
C LEU A 54 -15.69 4.63 -13.77
N PRO A 55 -14.34 4.57 -13.79
CA PRO A 55 -13.58 4.01 -12.69
C PRO A 55 -13.92 4.70 -11.36
N ASN A 56 -13.91 3.94 -10.26
CA ASN A 56 -13.85 4.48 -8.91
C ASN A 56 -12.43 4.30 -8.38
N LEU A 57 -11.68 5.39 -8.22
CA LEU A 57 -10.29 5.40 -7.76
C LEU A 57 -10.13 5.97 -6.34
N ASN A 58 -11.23 6.27 -5.65
CA ASN A 58 -11.16 6.71 -4.26
C ASN A 58 -10.60 5.58 -3.38
N GLY A 59 -9.52 5.87 -2.65
CA GLY A 59 -8.82 4.89 -1.80
C GLY A 59 -8.09 3.78 -2.56
N ARG A 60 -7.78 3.97 -3.86
CA ARG A 60 -7.18 2.91 -4.69
C ARG A 60 -5.90 3.36 -5.41
N ALA A 61 -4.96 2.43 -5.53
CA ALA A 61 -3.82 2.56 -6.42
C ALA A 61 -4.16 1.99 -7.81
N ILE A 62 -3.63 2.63 -8.86
CA ILE A 62 -3.76 2.16 -10.24
C ILE A 62 -2.62 1.19 -10.54
N VAL A 63 -2.94 0.07 -11.18
CA VAL A 63 -1.96 -0.90 -11.71
C VAL A 63 -2.18 -1.09 -13.21
N GLY A 64 -1.10 -1.40 -13.93
CA GLY A 64 -1.18 -1.69 -15.37
C GLY A 64 -1.97 -2.98 -15.64
N THR A 65 -2.74 -2.99 -16.73
CA THR A 65 -3.49 -4.18 -17.16
C THR A 65 -2.57 -5.22 -17.78
N GLY A 66 -2.97 -6.49 -17.73
CA GLY A 66 -2.24 -7.61 -18.31
C GLY A 66 -1.49 -8.44 -17.27
N GLN A 67 -0.56 -9.26 -17.73
CA GLN A 67 0.22 -10.15 -16.88
C GLN A 67 1.45 -9.42 -16.33
N SER A 68 1.56 -9.37 -15.00
CA SER A 68 2.77 -8.90 -14.32
C SER A 68 3.91 -9.89 -14.43
N THR A 69 5.14 -9.41 -14.16
CA THR A 69 6.34 -10.26 -14.14
C THR A 69 6.28 -11.39 -13.11
N SER A 70 5.49 -11.23 -12.04
CA SER A 70 5.23 -12.27 -11.04
C SER A 70 4.15 -13.27 -11.45
N GLY A 71 3.61 -13.17 -12.67
CA GLY A 71 2.61 -14.08 -13.22
C GLY A 71 1.15 -13.73 -12.90
N SER A 72 0.89 -12.75 -12.02
CA SER A 72 -0.47 -12.28 -11.70
C SER A 72 -1.07 -11.54 -12.90
N VAL A 73 -2.33 -11.83 -13.24
CA VAL A 73 -3.07 -11.19 -14.34
C VAL A 73 -4.03 -10.14 -13.78
N TYR A 74 -3.96 -8.92 -14.31
CA TYR A 74 -4.83 -7.80 -13.95
C TYR A 74 -5.74 -7.44 -15.12
N ASN A 75 -7.03 -7.74 -14.99
CA ASN A 75 -8.02 -7.38 -16.00
C ASN A 75 -8.43 -5.92 -15.84
N ILE A 76 -8.73 -5.24 -16.95
CA ILE A 76 -9.30 -3.88 -16.89
C ILE A 76 -10.64 -3.89 -16.14
N GLY A 77 -10.88 -2.87 -15.32
CA GLY A 77 -12.08 -2.79 -14.49
C GLY A 77 -12.08 -3.67 -13.24
N GLN A 78 -11.08 -4.54 -13.05
CA GLN A 78 -10.98 -5.39 -11.88
C GLN A 78 -10.65 -4.57 -10.62
N ALA A 79 -11.58 -4.54 -9.68
CA ALA A 79 -11.32 -4.05 -8.32
C ALA A 79 -10.67 -5.17 -7.49
N SER A 80 -9.53 -4.86 -6.86
CA SER A 80 -8.84 -5.77 -5.93
C SER A 80 -8.22 -4.99 -4.77
N GLY A 81 -7.68 -5.71 -3.79
CA GLY A 81 -7.06 -5.16 -2.59
C GLY A 81 -8.05 -4.72 -1.52
N THR A 82 -7.50 -4.21 -0.42
CA THR A 82 -8.24 -3.65 0.71
C THR A 82 -7.56 -2.34 1.14
N GLU A 83 -8.35 -1.35 1.55
CA GLU A 83 -7.82 -0.04 2.01
C GLU A 83 -7.15 -0.15 3.38
N SER A 84 -7.61 -1.10 4.20
CA SER A 84 -7.03 -1.40 5.51
C SER A 84 -6.76 -2.91 5.60
N VAL A 85 -5.55 -3.26 6.02
CA VAL A 85 -5.12 -4.65 6.24
C VAL A 85 -4.46 -4.76 7.62
N THR A 86 -4.93 -5.70 8.43
CA THR A 86 -4.22 -6.07 9.66
C THR A 86 -3.05 -6.97 9.29
N LEU A 87 -1.83 -6.54 9.61
CA LEU A 87 -0.63 -7.29 9.28
C LEU A 87 -0.53 -8.54 10.17
N LEU A 88 -0.51 -9.70 9.54
CA LEU A 88 -0.30 -10.99 10.19
C LEU A 88 1.14 -11.48 9.97
N THR A 89 1.63 -12.38 10.83
CA THR A 89 2.99 -12.94 10.69
C THR A 89 3.23 -13.60 9.34
N ASN A 90 2.19 -14.19 8.72
CA ASN A 90 2.26 -14.78 7.38
C ASN A 90 2.36 -13.74 6.24
N ASN A 91 2.11 -12.46 6.51
CA ASN A 91 2.29 -11.37 5.56
C ASN A 91 3.70 -10.77 5.61
N LEU A 92 4.53 -11.23 6.56
CA LEU A 92 5.92 -10.82 6.70
C LEU A 92 6.82 -11.92 6.14
N ALA A 93 7.83 -11.54 5.37
CA ALA A 93 8.90 -12.47 5.03
C ALA A 93 9.56 -12.97 6.34
N PRO A 94 9.92 -14.26 6.45
CA PRO A 94 10.67 -14.77 7.59
C PRO A 94 11.92 -13.92 7.81
N HIS A 95 12.01 -13.29 8.97
CA HIS A 95 13.13 -12.44 9.34
C HIS A 95 13.52 -12.73 10.79
N SER A 96 14.78 -12.42 11.12
CA SER A 96 15.29 -12.51 12.48
C SER A 96 16.04 -11.23 12.85
N HIS A 97 15.99 -10.88 14.12
CA HIS A 97 16.75 -9.78 14.69
C HIS A 97 17.84 -10.39 15.57
N PRO A 98 19.02 -10.71 15.02
CA PRO A 98 20.12 -11.19 15.84
C PRO A 98 20.56 -10.06 16.76
N VAL A 99 20.41 -10.27 18.06
CA VAL A 99 20.92 -9.32 19.04
C VAL A 99 22.43 -9.52 19.17
N LYS A 100 23.18 -8.52 18.74
CA LYS A 100 24.63 -8.41 18.99
C LYS A 100 24.82 -7.60 20.27
N VAL A 101 25.77 -7.97 21.13
CA VAL A 101 25.96 -7.40 22.49
C VAL A 101 27.46 -7.51 22.91
N ASN A 102 28.06 -6.96 23.98
CA ASN A 102 29.55 -6.98 24.23
C ASN A 102 29.96 -7.54 25.64
N VAL A 103 31.04 -8.33 25.76
CA VAL A 103 31.52 -8.97 27.02
C VAL A 103 32.34 -8.01 27.87
N SER A 104 32.83 -6.94 27.26
CA SER A 104 33.68 -5.95 27.91
C SER A 104 32.86 -4.72 28.27
N TYR A 105 33.02 -4.25 29.51
CA TYR A 105 32.43 -3.00 29.97
C TYR A 105 32.99 -1.79 29.19
N ASP A 106 32.16 -0.77 28.96
CA ASP A 106 32.56 0.54 28.42
C ASP A 106 33.17 0.56 27.00
N GLN A 107 32.78 -0.39 26.15
CA GLN A 107 33.17 -0.41 24.73
C GLN A 107 32.00 -0.01 23.83
N GLY A 108 32.19 1.04 23.03
CA GLY A 108 31.16 1.68 22.18
C GLY A 108 30.64 0.86 20.99
N SER A 109 30.70 -0.48 21.02
CA SER A 109 30.12 -1.33 19.97
C SER A 109 29.68 -2.71 20.48
N PRO A 110 28.45 -3.17 20.16
CA PRO A 110 27.95 -4.46 20.58
C PRO A 110 28.50 -5.60 19.70
N ASN A 111 29.63 -6.20 20.08
CA ASN A 111 30.18 -7.38 19.41
C ASN A 111 30.08 -8.63 20.31
N THR A 112 29.06 -9.48 20.02
CA THR A 112 28.77 -10.85 20.51
C THR A 112 28.49 -11.26 22.01
N ASN A 113 27.72 -10.58 22.91
CA ASN A 113 27.49 -10.99 24.35
C ASN A 113 26.30 -10.44 25.21
N TYR A 114 25.36 -11.27 25.69
CA TYR A 114 24.29 -11.07 26.72
C TYR A 114 23.38 -9.80 26.75
N PHE A 115 22.05 -10.02 26.77
CA PHE A 115 21.08 -9.05 27.29
C PHE A 115 21.41 -8.80 28.78
N GLY A 116 21.43 -7.53 29.21
CA GLY A 116 21.98 -7.08 30.50
C GLY A 116 21.89 -8.07 31.66
N ASN A 117 23.02 -8.30 32.33
CA ASN A 117 23.09 -9.16 33.51
C ASN A 117 22.49 -8.42 34.73
N ALA A 118 21.38 -8.93 35.28
CA ALA A 118 20.77 -8.37 36.50
C ALA A 118 21.72 -8.35 37.71
N ASN A 119 22.81 -9.12 37.65
CA ASN A 119 23.75 -9.31 38.74
C ASN A 119 25.04 -8.47 38.58
N THR A 120 25.17 -7.63 37.54
CA THR A 120 26.29 -6.69 37.42
C THR A 120 25.96 -5.36 38.10
N PRO A 121 26.69 -4.95 39.16
CA PRO A 121 26.53 -3.65 39.79
C PRO A 121 26.81 -2.52 38.79
N SER A 122 25.81 -1.69 38.49
CA SER A 122 25.96 -0.45 37.69
C SER A 122 26.57 0.71 38.51
N SER A 123 26.74 0.49 39.81
CA SER A 123 27.37 1.37 40.79
C SER A 123 28.13 0.50 41.79
N PRO A 124 29.28 0.94 42.35
CA PRO A 124 29.97 0.24 43.42
C PRO A 124 29.10 0.00 44.68
N THR A 125 27.91 0.60 44.75
CA THR A 125 26.94 0.41 45.83
C THR A 125 25.82 -0.60 45.54
N GLN A 126 25.74 -1.19 44.33
CA GLN A 126 24.65 -2.12 44.01
C GLN A 126 24.98 -3.53 44.56
N PRO A 127 24.17 -4.10 45.47
CA PRO A 127 24.38 -5.46 45.95
C PRO A 127 24.19 -6.46 44.81
N GLY A 128 25.06 -7.48 44.73
CA GLY A 128 24.89 -8.58 43.78
C GLY A 128 23.57 -9.29 44.02
N GLN A 129 22.71 -9.38 42.99
CA GLN A 129 21.50 -10.17 43.08
C GLN A 129 21.87 -11.65 42.95
N THR A 130 21.63 -12.45 43.98
CA THR A 130 21.73 -13.91 43.89
C THR A 130 20.55 -14.45 43.08
N PRO A 131 20.73 -15.45 42.20
CA PRO A 131 19.62 -16.05 41.47
C PRO A 131 18.65 -16.66 42.48
N VAL A 132 17.40 -16.19 42.49
CA VAL A 132 16.34 -16.83 43.27
C VAL A 132 15.97 -18.12 42.52
N ARG A 133 16.05 -19.25 43.24
CA ARG A 133 15.84 -20.60 42.74
C ARG A 133 14.42 -20.84 42.23
#